data_AF-A0A6P6GGK3-F1
#
_entry.id   AF-A0A6P6GGK3-F1
#
_cell.length_a   1.000
_cell.length_b   1.000
_cell.length_c   1.000
_cell.angle_alpha   90.00
_cell.angle_beta   90.00
_cell.angle_gamma   90.00
#
_symmetry.space_group_name_H-M   'P 1'
#
loop_
_entity.id
_entity.type
_entity.pdbx_description
1 polymer ?
#
loop_
_entity_poly.entity_id
_entity_poly.type
_entity_poly.pdbx_seq_one_letter_code
_entity_poly.pdbx_strand_id
1 'polypeptide(L)'
;RITPPPQLLPQIGDIPHSNFQYDFDFERKVIAEAEKENQNWSRLGLENLPARTTSSASSVGTSVDPVVSKYIASGLNREAVPLAVAHYGDNPTKVFS
;
A
#
# COMPACT_ATOMS: atom_id res chain seq x y z
N ARG A 1 2.20 2.58 -47.69
CA ARG A 1 1.13 2.55 -46.68
C ARG A 1 1.81 2.50 -45.32
N ILE A 2 1.68 3.56 -44.52
CA ILE A 2 2.26 3.64 -43.17
C ILE A 2 1.13 3.31 -42.21
N THR A 3 1.29 2.25 -41.42
CA THR A 3 0.29 1.84 -40.43
C THR A 3 0.13 2.95 -39.39
N PRO A 4 -1.09 3.40 -39.07
CA PRO A 4 -1.27 4.41 -38.04
C PRO A 4 -0.73 3.90 -36.70
N PRO A 5 -0.12 4.78 -35.88
CA PRO A 5 0.42 4.38 -34.59
C PRO A 5 -0.69 3.76 -33.73
N PRO A 6 -0.39 2.66 -33.00
CA PRO A 6 -1.37 1.99 -32.17
C PRO A 6 -1.97 2.98 -31.18
N GLN A 7 -3.30 3.01 -31.12
CA GLN A 7 -4.01 3.80 -30.11
C GLN A 7 -3.70 3.20 -28.76
N LEU A 8 -2.90 3.90 -27.96
CA LEU A 8 -2.72 3.58 -26.55
C LEU A 8 -4.12 3.62 -25.94
N LEU A 9 -4.63 2.45 -25.53
CA LEU A 9 -5.83 2.38 -24.71
C LEU A 9 -5.64 3.37 -23.56
N PRO A 10 -6.62 4.23 -23.24
CA PRO A 10 -6.57 4.99 -22.00
C PRO A 10 -6.29 3.97 -20.91
N GLN A 11 -5.16 4.11 -20.21
CA GLN A 11 -4.84 3.23 -19.09
C GLN A 11 -5.93 3.48 -18.05
N ILE A 12 -7.00 2.68 -18.11
CA ILE A 12 -8.17 2.79 -17.24
C ILE A 12 -7.75 2.18 -15.93
N GLY A 13 -7.17 3.05 -15.12
CA GLY A 13 -6.64 2.76 -13.81
C GLY A 13 -5.83 3.98 -13.44
N ASP A 14 -6.43 4.89 -12.68
CA ASP A 14 -5.69 5.97 -12.04
C ASP A 14 -4.54 5.32 -11.29
N ILE A 15 -3.31 5.53 -11.79
CA ILE A 15 -2.13 5.04 -11.10
C ILE A 15 -2.11 5.79 -9.78
N PRO A 16 -2.11 5.09 -8.62
CA PRO A 16 -2.01 5.78 -7.35
C PRO A 16 -0.67 6.50 -7.31
N HIS A 17 -0.71 7.82 -7.46
CA HIS A 17 0.46 8.65 -7.31
C HIS A 17 0.80 8.71 -5.82
N SER A 18 2.04 8.37 -5.48
CA SER A 18 2.52 8.57 -4.12
C SER A 18 2.41 10.05 -3.76
N ASN A 19 1.69 10.38 -2.68
CA ASN A 19 1.68 11.72 -2.11
C ASN A 19 2.82 11.91 -1.10
N PHE A 20 3.89 11.13 -1.21
CA PHE A 20 5.02 11.23 -0.30
C PHE A 20 5.64 12.64 -0.40
N GLN A 21 5.63 13.35 0.72
CA GLN A 21 6.29 14.63 0.87
C GLN A 21 7.64 14.40 1.55
N TYR A 22 8.71 14.85 0.89
CA TYR A 22 10.04 14.77 1.47
C TYR A 22 10.20 15.82 2.56
N ASP A 23 10.50 15.38 3.78
CA ASP A 23 10.79 16.26 4.90
C ASP A 23 12.32 16.27 5.15
N PHE A 24 12.98 17.33 4.71
CA PHE A 24 14.42 17.52 4.93
C PHE A 24 14.77 17.62 6.41
N ASP A 25 13.86 18.09 7.26
CA ASP A 25 14.10 18.18 8.71
C ASP A 25 14.07 16.78 9.33
N PHE A 26 13.19 15.91 8.83
CA PHE A 26 13.19 14.49 9.19
C PHE A 26 14.45 13.77 8.71
N GLU A 27 14.86 13.95 7.46
CA GLU A 27 16.11 13.36 6.92
C GLU A 27 17.31 13.71 7.80
N ARG A 28 17.48 15.00 8.12
CA ARG A 28 18.62 15.43 8.96
C ARG A 28 18.60 14.80 10.34
N LYS A 29 17.41 14.60 10.94
CA LYS A 29 17.27 13.87 12.21
C LYS A 29 17.64 12.40 12.06
N VAL A 30 17.22 11.75 10.98
CA VAL A 30 17.56 10.34 10.67
C VAL A 30 19.08 10.18 10.52
N ILE A 31 19.74 11.04 9.74
CA ILE A 31 21.19 11.01 9.54
C ILE A 31 21.92 11.22 10.87
N ALA A 32 21.54 12.24 11.64
CA ALA A 32 22.16 12.53 12.93
C ALA A 32 21.95 11.40 13.95
N GLU A 33 20.80 10.71 13.92
CA GLU A 33 20.54 9.57 14.81
C GLU A 33 21.34 8.32 14.40
N ALA A 34 21.57 8.13 13.09
CA ALA A 34 22.40 7.04 12.59
C ALA A 34 23.87 7.17 13.01
N GLU A 35 24.39 8.39 13.15
CA GLU A 35 25.79 8.67 13.53
C GLU A 35 26.07 8.49 15.04
N LYS A 36 25.03 8.35 15.87
CA LYS A 36 25.21 8.15 17.31
C LYS A 36 25.65 6.73 17.66
N GLU A 37 26.48 6.63 18.68
CA GLU A 37 26.85 5.36 19.31
C GLU A 37 25.66 4.68 20.02
N ASN A 38 24.71 5.47 20.52
CA ASN A 38 23.46 5.00 21.13
C ASN A 38 22.27 5.49 20.33
N GLN A 39 21.90 4.71 19.32
CA GLN A 39 20.81 5.01 18.39
C GLN A 39 19.45 4.75 19.03
N ASN A 40 18.55 5.73 18.94
CA ASN A 40 17.19 5.65 19.46
C ASN A 40 16.15 5.83 18.35
N TRP A 41 15.98 4.78 17.55
CA TRP A 41 15.02 4.73 16.44
C TRP A 41 13.55 4.79 16.89
N SER A 42 13.25 4.30 18.10
CA SER A 42 11.89 4.28 18.65
C SER A 42 11.30 5.67 18.84
N ARG A 43 12.16 6.67 18.99
CA ARG A 43 11.77 8.06 19.19
C ARG A 43 11.42 8.80 17.89
N LEU A 44 12.00 8.39 16.74
CA LEU A 44 11.76 9.04 15.43
C LEU A 44 10.29 8.97 14.96
N GLY A 45 9.56 7.92 15.35
CA GLY A 45 8.16 7.71 14.96
C GLY A 45 7.13 8.55 15.73
N LEU A 46 7.50 9.15 16.87
CA LEU A 46 6.55 9.91 17.71
C LEU A 46 6.68 11.43 17.54
N GLU A 47 7.86 11.94 17.20
CA GLU A 47 8.14 13.40 17.18
C GLU A 47 8.06 14.07 15.80
N ASN A 48 7.81 13.31 14.73
CA ASN A 48 7.49 13.86 13.39
C ASN A 48 6.04 13.63 12.97
N LEU A 49 5.15 13.32 13.92
CA LEU A 49 3.72 13.41 13.62
C LEU A 49 3.40 14.89 13.41
N PRO A 50 3.00 15.33 12.21
CA PRO A 50 2.58 16.70 12.00
C PRO A 50 1.46 17.01 12.99
N ALA A 51 1.57 18.14 13.69
CA ALA A 51 0.52 18.63 14.56
C ALA A 51 -0.74 18.86 13.72
N ARG A 52 -1.62 17.86 13.70
CA ARG A 52 -3.03 17.89 13.27
C ARG A 52 -3.35 18.97 12.23
N THR A 53 -3.16 18.65 10.95
CA THR A 53 -4.07 19.17 9.92
C THR A 53 -5.31 18.27 9.92
N THR A 54 -6.40 18.82 10.45
CA THR A 54 -7.74 18.26 10.28
C THR A 54 -8.11 18.27 8.80
N SER A 55 -7.97 17.15 8.11
CA SER A 55 -8.88 16.76 7.04
C SER A 55 -8.86 15.25 6.86
N SER A 56 -9.97 14.65 7.28
CA SER A 56 -10.37 13.28 6.95
C SER A 56 -9.33 12.20 7.27
N ALA A 57 -9.36 11.76 8.52
CA ALA A 57 -9.51 10.33 8.77
C ALA A 57 -10.81 9.86 8.06
N SER A 58 -10.79 9.77 6.72
CA SER A 58 -11.68 8.85 6.05
C SER A 58 -11.07 7.50 6.32
N SER A 59 -11.69 6.80 7.25
CA SER A 59 -11.62 5.35 7.38
C SER A 59 -11.60 4.74 5.97
N VAL A 60 -10.40 4.52 5.42
CA VAL A 60 -10.19 3.35 4.59
C VAL A 60 -10.11 2.23 5.62
N GLY A 61 -11.28 1.89 6.19
CA GLY A 61 -11.48 0.51 6.57
C GLY A 61 -11.09 -0.24 5.31
N THR A 62 -9.97 -0.93 5.36
CA THR A 62 -9.58 -1.89 4.33
C THR A 62 -10.78 -2.81 4.25
N SER A 63 -11.71 -2.52 3.32
CA SER A 63 -12.83 -3.39 3.06
C SER A 63 -12.16 -4.58 2.43
N VAL A 64 -11.75 -5.53 3.26
CA VAL A 64 -11.23 -6.81 2.81
C VAL A 64 -12.28 -7.30 1.84
N ASP A 65 -11.87 -7.41 0.57
CA ASP A 65 -12.74 -7.82 -0.52
C ASP A 65 -13.64 -8.96 0.00
N PRO A 66 -14.97 -8.85 -0.10
CA PRO A 66 -15.89 -9.91 0.34
C PRO A 66 -15.47 -11.28 -0.17
N VAL A 67 -14.81 -11.32 -1.34
CA VAL A 67 -14.21 -12.51 -1.91
C VAL A 67 -13.07 -13.05 -1.05
N VAL A 68 -12.08 -12.21 -0.73
CA VAL A 68 -10.96 -12.56 0.14
C VAL A 68 -11.44 -12.97 1.55
N SER A 69 -12.40 -12.24 2.11
CA SER A 69 -12.99 -12.57 3.42
C SER A 69 -13.62 -13.97 3.45
N LYS A 70 -14.29 -14.40 2.37
CA LYS A 70 -14.93 -15.73 2.30
C LYS A 70 -13.89 -16.87 2.35
N TYR A 71 -12.77 -16.71 1.64
CA TYR A 71 -11.72 -17.73 1.58
C TYR A 71 -10.94 -17.80 2.89
N ILE A 72 -10.65 -16.64 3.49
CA ILE A 72 -10.05 -16.57 4.83
C ILE A 72 -10.97 -17.22 5.87
N ALA A 73 -12.28 -16.95 5.83
CA ALA A 73 -13.26 -17.57 6.72
C ALA A 73 -13.40 -19.08 6.48
N SER A 74 -13.12 -19.54 5.26
CA SER A 74 -13.05 -20.97 4.90
C SER A 74 -11.75 -21.66 5.35
N GLY A 75 -10.88 -20.95 6.07
CA GLY A 75 -9.66 -21.51 6.66
C GLY A 75 -8.39 -21.33 5.82
N LEU A 76 -8.43 -20.56 4.74
CA LEU A 76 -7.24 -20.33 3.91
C LEU A 76 -6.32 -19.25 4.47
N ASN A 77 -5.05 -19.33 4.05
CA ASN A 77 -3.99 -18.45 4.48
C ASN A 77 -4.28 -16.98 4.12
N ARG A 78 -4.23 -16.10 5.13
CA ARG A 78 -4.57 -14.67 5.01
C ARG A 78 -3.65 -13.88 4.09
N GLU A 79 -2.45 -14.38 3.82
CA GLU A 79 -1.46 -13.72 2.95
C GLU A 79 -1.49 -14.27 1.52
N ALA A 80 -1.81 -15.55 1.33
CA ALA A 80 -1.91 -16.18 0.02
C ALA A 80 -3.24 -15.91 -0.70
N VAL A 81 -4.35 -15.81 0.04
CA VAL A 81 -5.69 -15.59 -0.53
C VAL A 81 -5.79 -14.29 -1.34
N PRO A 82 -5.32 -13.13 -0.85
CA PRO A 82 -5.38 -11.90 -1.63
C PRO A 82 -4.63 -12.02 -2.97
N LEU A 83 -3.50 -12.72 -2.98
CA LEU A 83 -2.71 -12.96 -4.19
C LEU A 83 -3.45 -13.89 -5.16
N ALA A 84 -3.97 -15.02 -4.67
CA ALA A 84 -4.71 -15.97 -5.50
C ALA A 84 -6.00 -15.34 -6.07
N VAL A 85 -6.74 -14.56 -5.27
CA VAL A 85 -7.94 -13.85 -5.72
C VAL A 85 -7.60 -12.75 -6.73
N ALA A 86 -6.46 -12.07 -6.59
CA ALA A 86 -6.01 -11.09 -7.58
C ALA A 86 -5.68 -11.74 -8.94
N HIS A 87 -5.16 -12.96 -8.96
CA HIS A 87 -4.79 -13.67 -10.19
C HIS A 87 -5.94 -14.47 -10.82
N TYR A 88 -6.79 -15.08 -10.00
CA TYR A 88 -7.81 -16.04 -10.46
C TYR A 88 -9.25 -15.58 -10.20
N GLY A 89 -9.45 -14.46 -9.51
CA GLY A 89 -10.76 -13.98 -9.10
C GLY A 89 -11.43 -14.90 -8.07
N ASP A 90 -12.76 -14.89 -8.05
CA ASP A 90 -13.57 -15.77 -7.22
C ASP A 90 -13.65 -17.20 -7.82
N ASN A 91 -12.53 -17.91 -7.81
CA ASN A 91 -12.44 -19.28 -8.32
C ASN A 91 -11.97 -20.25 -7.22
N PRO A 92 -12.88 -20.99 -6.57
CA PRO A 92 -12.52 -21.83 -5.45
C PRO A 92 -11.50 -22.90 -5.85
N THR A 93 -11.71 -23.59 -6.98
CA THR A 93 -10.80 -24.64 -7.45
C THR A 93 -9.36 -24.16 -7.65
N LYS A 94 -9.15 -22.87 -7.96
CA LYS A 94 -7.82 -22.27 -8.13
C LYS A 94 -7.26 -21.67 -6.84
N VAL A 95 -8.12 -21.14 -5.96
CA VAL A 95 -7.71 -20.53 -4.70
C VAL A 95 -7.39 -21.60 -3.63
N PHE A 96 -8.01 -22.79 -3.71
CA PHE A 96 -7.75 -23.92 -2.83
C PHE A 96 -6.56 -24.81 -3.23
N SER A 97 -5.94 -24.60 -4.41
CA SER A 97 -4.85 -25.46 -4.93
C SER A 97 -3.48 -24.84 -4.68
#